data_AF-A0ABD7ER90-F1
#
_entry.id   AF-A0ABD7ER90-F1
#
_cell.length_a   1.000
_cell.length_b   1.000
_cell.length_c   1.000
_cell.angle_alpha   90.00
_cell.angle_beta   90.00
_cell.angle_gamma   90.00
#
_symmetry.space_group_name_H-M   'P 1'
#
loop_
_entity.id
_entity.type
_entity.pdbx_description
1 polymer ?
#
loop_
_entity_poly.entity_id
_entity_poly.type
_entity_poly.pdbx_seq_one_letter_code
_entity_poly.pdbx_strand_id
1 'polypeptide(L)'
;MMRRTPPELESQAAAAIAAGWPITAISQQTGLSPATLRRIRARTKTIPGSLRAELIEEARASLLDSLGVEFVRMEAARLVRSQAAICERILSQSWELLERLGKEDKTDPLKVARAISSIATASKLASDSLRQVLTLGADPEGLEELPELIVRDLTAEEVEAIREDVDAAWLAVSEGKEPPIDGL
;
A
#
# COMPACT_ATOMS: atom_id res chain seq x y z
N MET A 1 11.64 38.18 -21.84
CA MET A 1 10.54 38.92 -21.18
C MET A 1 10.23 38.24 -19.85
N MET A 2 10.56 38.86 -18.74
CA MET A 2 10.46 38.27 -17.40
C MET A 2 8.99 38.33 -16.96
N ARG A 3 8.22 37.24 -17.17
CA ARG A 3 6.91 37.10 -16.50
C ARG A 3 7.20 37.03 -15.00
N ARG A 4 7.17 38.18 -14.32
CA ARG A 4 7.05 38.18 -12.86
C ARG A 4 5.72 37.53 -12.56
N THR A 5 5.76 36.43 -11.80
CA THR A 5 4.55 35.88 -11.18
C THR A 5 3.84 37.02 -10.46
N PRO A 6 2.52 37.19 -10.63
CA PRO A 6 1.78 38.22 -9.90
C PRO A 6 2.07 38.14 -8.39
N PRO A 7 2.29 39.28 -7.70
CA PRO A 7 2.68 39.29 -6.29
C PRO A 7 1.73 38.51 -5.37
N GLU A 8 0.43 38.52 -5.68
CA GLU A 8 -0.59 37.74 -4.96
C GLU A 8 -0.46 36.23 -5.16
N LEU A 9 -0.16 35.78 -6.39
CA LEU A 9 0.09 34.36 -6.65
C LEU A 9 1.42 33.90 -6.05
N GLU A 10 2.42 34.78 -5.99
CA GLU A 10 3.68 34.50 -5.33
C GLU A 10 3.53 34.41 -3.80
N SER A 11 2.70 35.26 -3.18
CA SER A 11 2.41 35.20 -1.75
C SER A 11 1.56 33.97 -1.38
N GLN A 12 0.53 33.64 -2.16
CA GLN A 12 -0.27 32.42 -2.00
C GLN A 12 0.59 31.16 -2.12
N ALA A 13 1.43 31.07 -3.16
CA ALA A 13 2.34 29.95 -3.33
C ALA A 13 3.36 29.85 -2.17
N ALA A 14 3.89 30.98 -1.69
CA ALA A 14 4.79 31.00 -0.54
C ALA A 14 4.12 30.55 0.76
N ALA A 15 2.87 30.96 1.00
CA ALA A 15 2.07 30.53 2.15
C ALA A 15 1.78 29.02 2.10
N ALA A 16 1.37 28.49 0.94
CA ALA A 16 1.14 27.05 0.76
C ALA A 16 2.41 26.22 0.95
N ILE A 17 3.57 26.71 0.46
CA ILE A 17 4.88 26.07 0.70
C ILE A 17 5.21 26.07 2.20
N ALA A 18 4.98 27.18 2.90
CA ALA A 18 5.24 27.29 4.35
C ALA A 18 4.27 26.41 5.18
N ALA A 19 3.04 26.21 4.71
CA ALA A 19 2.05 25.29 5.27
C ALA A 19 2.32 23.82 4.94
N GLY A 20 3.38 23.50 4.18
CA GLY A 20 3.82 22.13 3.91
C GLY A 20 3.13 21.45 2.73
N TRP A 21 2.42 22.19 1.87
CA TRP A 21 1.78 21.61 0.70
C TRP A 21 2.83 21.03 -0.26
N PRO A 22 2.57 19.87 -0.90
CA PRO A 22 3.46 19.34 -1.91
C PRO A 22 3.49 20.24 -3.15
N ILE A 23 4.67 20.45 -3.73
CA ILE A 23 4.87 21.35 -4.89
C ILE A 23 3.95 20.99 -6.06
N THR A 24 3.64 19.71 -6.25
CA THR A 24 2.71 19.23 -7.27
C THR A 24 1.28 19.72 -7.04
N ALA A 25 0.78 19.70 -5.80
CA ALA A 25 -0.54 20.23 -5.47
C ALA A 25 -0.61 21.74 -5.67
N ILE A 26 0.41 22.47 -5.22
CA ILE A 26 0.49 23.92 -5.41
C ILE A 26 0.54 24.25 -6.91
N SER A 27 1.25 23.45 -7.71
CA SER A 27 1.35 23.61 -9.16
C SER A 27 -0.01 23.45 -9.85
N GLN A 28 -0.79 22.45 -9.44
CA GLN A 28 -2.14 22.21 -9.95
C GLN A 28 -3.12 23.33 -9.56
N GLN A 29 -3.05 23.83 -8.33
CA GLN A 29 -3.96 24.86 -7.82
C GLN A 29 -3.64 26.26 -8.36
N THR A 30 -2.35 26.62 -8.45
CA THR A 30 -1.91 27.97 -8.84
C THR A 30 -1.61 28.11 -10.33
N GLY A 31 -1.56 27.00 -11.08
CA GLY A 31 -1.12 26.97 -12.47
C GLY A 31 0.38 27.29 -12.68
N LEU A 32 1.14 27.45 -11.59
CA LEU A 32 2.57 27.75 -11.66
C LEU A 32 3.37 26.48 -11.94
N SER A 33 4.41 26.60 -12.78
CA SER A 33 5.28 25.46 -13.05
C SER A 33 6.03 25.02 -11.78
N PRO A 34 6.36 23.72 -11.61
CA PRO A 34 7.14 23.23 -10.47
C PRO A 34 8.52 23.90 -10.36
N ALA A 35 9.10 24.34 -11.48
CA ALA A 35 10.36 25.08 -11.50
C ALA A 35 10.19 26.51 -10.92
N THR A 36 9.06 27.16 -11.21
CA THR A 36 8.69 28.46 -10.64
C THR A 36 8.50 28.34 -9.13
N LEU A 37 7.78 27.33 -8.65
CA LEU A 37 7.55 27.10 -7.22
C LEU A 37 8.84 26.81 -6.44
N ARG A 38 9.77 26.03 -7.02
CA ARG A 38 11.11 25.82 -6.43
C ARG A 38 11.91 27.12 -6.33
N ARG A 39 11.82 28.00 -7.33
CA ARG A 39 12.46 29.33 -7.29
C ARG A 39 11.83 30.23 -6.23
N ILE A 40 10.51 30.18 -6.07
CA ILE A 40 9.80 30.91 -5.00
C ILE A 40 10.28 30.40 -3.64
N ARG A 41 10.26 29.09 -3.39
CA ARG A 41 10.79 28.48 -2.15
C ARG A 41 12.22 28.94 -1.82
N ALA A 42 13.11 28.93 -2.81
CA ALA A 42 14.49 29.35 -2.63
C ALA A 42 14.64 30.87 -2.37
N ARG A 43 13.82 31.70 -3.02
CA ARG A 43 13.85 33.16 -2.90
C ARG A 43 13.27 33.64 -1.57
N THR A 44 12.13 33.09 -1.17
CA THR A 44 11.39 33.53 0.02
C THR A 44 12.05 33.03 1.31
N LYS A 45 13.06 32.15 1.21
CA LYS A 45 13.68 31.46 2.36
C LYS A 45 12.60 30.96 3.35
N THR A 46 11.49 30.46 2.82
CA THR A 46 10.35 29.99 3.61
C THR A 46 10.76 28.75 4.36
N ILE A 47 11.34 28.98 5.54
CA ILE A 47 11.43 28.05 6.66
C ILE A 47 10.01 28.02 7.25
N PRO A 48 9.47 26.86 7.68
CA PRO A 48 8.21 26.81 8.40
C PRO A 48 8.17 27.91 9.48
N GLY A 49 7.25 28.88 9.37
CA GLY A 49 7.11 29.99 10.31
C GLY A 49 7.63 31.38 9.89
N SER A 50 8.10 31.61 8.65
CA SER A 50 8.60 32.93 8.23
C SER A 50 7.53 33.91 7.68
N LEU A 51 6.30 33.44 7.44
CA LEU A 51 5.14 34.27 7.09
C LEU A 51 4.28 34.52 8.33
N ARG A 52 3.37 35.51 8.27
CA ARG A 52 2.34 35.71 9.31
C ARG A 52 1.67 34.38 9.62
N ALA A 53 1.69 33.99 10.90
CA ALA A 53 1.16 32.70 11.36
C ALA A 53 -0.30 32.48 10.91
N GLU A 54 -1.10 33.55 10.89
CA GLU A 54 -2.48 33.55 10.39
C GLU A 54 -2.61 33.02 8.94
N LEU A 55 -1.73 33.46 8.03
CA LEU A 55 -1.75 33.02 6.62
C LEU A 55 -1.29 31.57 6.45
N ILE A 56 -0.39 31.10 7.32
CA ILE A 56 0.08 29.71 7.32
C ILE A 56 -1.02 28.80 7.85
N GLU A 57 -1.68 29.18 8.94
CA GLU A 57 -2.77 28.41 9.52
C GLU A 57 -4.02 28.41 8.62
N GLU A 58 -4.32 29.52 7.93
CA GLU A 58 -5.37 29.55 6.91
C GLU A 58 -5.07 28.59 5.74
N ALA A 59 -3.84 28.59 5.22
CA ALA A 59 -3.42 27.65 4.18
C ALA A 59 -3.40 26.20 4.67
N ARG A 60 -3.14 25.96 5.96
CA ARG A 60 -3.18 24.62 6.58
C ARG A 60 -4.61 24.14 6.78
N ALA A 61 -5.50 25.00 7.27
CA ALA A 61 -6.92 24.72 7.41
C ALA A 61 -7.57 24.44 6.05
N SER A 62 -7.22 25.22 5.01
CA SER A 62 -7.67 24.97 3.63
C SER A 62 -7.18 23.62 3.09
N LEU A 63 -5.96 23.17 3.45
CA LEU A 63 -5.47 21.84 3.08
C LEU A 63 -6.30 20.75 3.76
N LEU A 64 -6.54 20.89 5.05
CA LEU A 64 -7.29 19.92 5.84
C LEU A 64 -8.75 19.81 5.36
N ASP A 65 -9.38 20.94 5.04
CA ASP A 65 -10.72 20.99 4.47
C ASP A 65 -10.77 20.31 3.08
N SER A 66 -9.72 20.52 2.26
CA SER A 66 -9.59 19.82 0.98
C SER A 66 -9.39 18.30 1.12
N LEU A 67 -8.94 17.85 2.29
CA LEU A 67 -8.76 16.45 2.66
C LEU A 67 -9.94 15.89 3.46
N GLY A 68 -11.13 16.48 3.32
CA GLY A 68 -12.34 15.92 3.93
C GLY A 68 -12.45 14.41 3.68
N VAL A 69 -12.90 13.67 4.70
CA VAL A 69 -12.90 12.20 4.70
C VAL A 69 -13.55 11.62 3.44
N GLU A 70 -14.59 12.28 2.92
CA GLU A 70 -15.26 11.87 1.69
C GLU A 70 -14.41 12.07 0.43
N PHE A 71 -13.69 13.18 0.30
CA PHE A 71 -12.77 13.42 -0.81
C PHE A 71 -11.66 12.37 -0.82
N VAL A 72 -11.07 12.10 0.35
CA VAL A 72 -10.03 11.07 0.50
C VAL A 72 -10.57 9.69 0.13
N ARG A 73 -11.78 9.33 0.58
CA ARG A 73 -12.43 8.06 0.20
C ARG A 73 -12.69 7.96 -1.30
N MET A 74 -13.25 9.01 -1.91
CA MET A 74 -13.53 9.03 -3.35
C MET A 74 -12.24 8.91 -4.18
N GLU A 75 -11.19 9.62 -3.79
CA GLU A 75 -9.91 9.61 -4.48
C GLU A 75 -9.18 8.27 -4.30
N ALA A 76 -9.20 7.70 -3.09
CA ALA A 76 -8.69 6.35 -2.83
C ALA A 76 -9.45 5.32 -3.68
N ALA A 77 -10.79 5.37 -3.71
CA ALA A 77 -11.59 4.49 -4.55
C ALA A 77 -11.29 4.66 -6.05
N ARG A 78 -11.02 5.88 -6.51
CA ARG A 78 -10.59 6.17 -7.88
C ARG A 78 -9.24 5.52 -8.20
N LEU A 79 -8.27 5.66 -7.32
CA LEU A 79 -6.93 5.06 -7.46
C LEU A 79 -7.01 3.53 -7.47
N VAL A 80 -7.80 2.93 -6.57
CA VAL A 80 -8.04 1.48 -6.52
C VAL A 80 -8.63 0.97 -7.83
N ARG A 81 -9.70 1.61 -8.34
CA ARG A 81 -10.31 1.25 -9.63
C ARG A 81 -9.34 1.38 -10.80
N SER A 82 -8.56 2.46 -10.84
CA SER A 82 -7.56 2.69 -11.88
C SER A 82 -6.49 1.60 -11.88
N GLN A 83 -5.99 1.24 -10.70
CA GLN A 83 -4.99 0.17 -10.57
C GLN A 83 -5.57 -1.19 -10.97
N ALA A 84 -6.80 -1.51 -10.57
CA ALA A 84 -7.48 -2.73 -10.95
C ALA A 84 -7.62 -2.86 -12.48
N ALA A 85 -8.04 -1.79 -13.16
CA ALA A 85 -8.16 -1.76 -14.62
C ALA A 85 -6.81 -1.97 -15.33
N ILE A 86 -5.71 -1.42 -14.79
CA ILE A 86 -4.36 -1.65 -15.31
C ILE A 86 -3.98 -3.12 -15.17
N CYS A 87 -4.19 -3.73 -13.99
CA CYS A 87 -3.90 -5.14 -13.75
C CYS A 87 -4.71 -6.06 -14.68
N GLU A 88 -6.01 -5.79 -14.84
CA GLU A 88 -6.88 -6.53 -15.78
C GLU A 88 -6.33 -6.47 -17.21
N ARG A 89 -5.94 -5.28 -17.66
CA ARG A 89 -5.38 -5.09 -19.00
C ARG A 89 -4.06 -5.84 -19.19
N ILE A 90 -3.16 -5.82 -18.19
CA ILE A 90 -1.91 -6.59 -18.24
C ILE A 90 -2.22 -8.09 -18.37
N LEU A 91 -3.11 -8.62 -17.53
CA LEU A 91 -3.47 -10.04 -17.54
C LEU A 91 -4.12 -10.46 -18.88
N SER A 92 -5.04 -9.65 -19.41
CA SER A 92 -5.68 -9.92 -20.71
C SER A 92 -4.65 -9.97 -21.85
N GLN A 93 -3.76 -8.98 -21.93
CA GLN A 93 -2.73 -8.94 -22.97
C GLN A 93 -1.70 -10.07 -22.82
N SER A 94 -1.36 -10.42 -21.58
CA SER A 94 -0.52 -11.57 -21.27
C SER A 94 -1.13 -12.89 -21.75
N TRP A 95 -2.44 -13.08 -21.59
CA TRP A 95 -3.16 -14.25 -22.11
C TRP A 95 -3.15 -14.29 -23.64
N GLU A 96 -3.49 -13.18 -24.30
CA GLU A 96 -3.44 -13.10 -25.77
C GLU A 96 -2.05 -13.43 -26.33
N LEU A 97 -0.99 -12.94 -25.68
CA LEU A 97 0.38 -13.25 -26.08
C LEU A 97 0.72 -14.72 -25.86
N LEU A 98 0.30 -15.30 -24.74
CA LEU A 98 0.53 -16.70 -24.43
C LEU A 98 -0.17 -17.61 -25.44
N GLU A 99 -1.40 -17.29 -25.83
CA GLU A 99 -2.14 -18.03 -26.85
C GLU A 99 -1.46 -18.00 -28.22
N ARG A 100 -0.72 -16.94 -28.55
CA ARG A 100 -0.01 -16.81 -29.83
C ARG A 100 1.37 -17.48 -29.79
N LEU A 101 1.92 -17.67 -28.61
CA LEU A 101 3.27 -18.19 -28.41
C LEU A 101 3.37 -19.66 -28.84
N GLY A 102 4.40 -20.02 -29.61
CA GLY A 102 4.71 -21.42 -29.95
C GLY A 102 3.76 -22.08 -30.98
N LYS A 103 2.78 -21.35 -31.53
CA LYS A 103 1.91 -21.83 -32.61
C LYS A 103 2.60 -21.85 -33.98
N GLU A 104 3.75 -21.20 -34.12
CA GLU A 104 4.53 -21.15 -35.36
C GLU A 104 5.77 -22.06 -35.28
N ASP A 105 5.88 -22.97 -36.26
CA ASP A 105 6.89 -24.03 -36.38
C ASP A 105 8.36 -23.51 -36.45
N LYS A 106 8.55 -22.20 -36.66
CA LYS A 106 9.87 -21.56 -36.81
C LYS A 106 10.27 -20.66 -35.64
N THR A 107 9.52 -20.69 -34.54
CA THR A 107 9.81 -19.83 -33.38
C THR A 107 11.00 -20.37 -32.60
N ASP A 108 12.02 -19.53 -32.38
CA ASP A 108 13.17 -19.86 -31.53
C ASP A 108 12.70 -20.26 -30.11
N PRO A 109 12.93 -21.52 -29.67
CA PRO A 109 12.49 -22.01 -28.37
C PRO A 109 12.99 -21.17 -27.19
N LEU A 110 14.16 -20.55 -27.33
CA LEU A 110 14.73 -19.68 -26.29
C LEU A 110 13.95 -18.37 -26.16
N LYS A 111 13.42 -17.84 -27.27
CA LYS A 111 12.55 -16.65 -27.26
C LYS A 111 11.19 -16.98 -26.66
N VAL A 112 10.65 -18.16 -26.95
CA VAL A 112 9.41 -18.66 -26.35
C VAL A 112 9.57 -18.77 -24.83
N ALA A 113 10.63 -19.44 -24.35
CA ALA A 113 10.90 -19.58 -22.92
C ALA A 113 11.05 -18.22 -22.20
N ARG A 114 11.76 -17.25 -22.80
CA ARG A 114 11.90 -15.90 -22.25
C ARG A 114 10.56 -15.16 -22.22
N ALA A 115 9.77 -15.24 -23.27
CA ALA A 115 8.46 -14.59 -23.32
C ALA A 115 7.51 -15.17 -22.25
N ILE A 116 7.50 -16.49 -22.03
CA ILE A 116 6.73 -17.14 -20.95
C ILE A 116 7.17 -16.61 -19.58
N SER A 117 8.48 -16.56 -19.32
CA SER A 117 9.01 -16.06 -18.04
C SER A 117 8.64 -14.59 -17.79
N SER A 118 8.72 -13.74 -18.83
CA SER A 118 8.28 -12.35 -18.76
C SER A 118 6.79 -12.21 -18.49
N ILE A 119 5.96 -13.03 -19.15
CA ILE A 119 4.51 -13.06 -18.92
C ILE A 119 4.20 -13.48 -17.48
N ALA A 120 4.82 -14.56 -16.98
CA ALA A 120 4.63 -15.02 -15.61
C ALA A 120 5.02 -13.94 -14.57
N THR A 121 6.11 -13.22 -14.83
CA THR A 121 6.56 -12.12 -13.97
C THR A 121 5.58 -10.95 -13.99
N ALA A 122 5.10 -10.54 -15.16
CA ALA A 122 4.11 -9.48 -15.30
C ALA A 122 2.79 -9.83 -14.58
N SER A 123 2.30 -11.07 -14.74
CA SER A 123 1.10 -11.54 -14.06
C SER A 123 1.25 -11.59 -12.54
N LYS A 124 2.42 -12.01 -12.03
CA LYS A 124 2.72 -11.98 -10.61
C LYS A 124 2.72 -10.55 -10.07
N LEU A 125 3.45 -9.64 -10.71
CA LEU A 125 3.54 -8.24 -10.27
C LEU A 125 2.17 -7.54 -10.30
N ALA A 126 1.34 -7.82 -11.31
CA ALA A 126 -0.03 -7.32 -11.38
C ALA A 126 -0.89 -7.84 -10.22
N SER A 127 -0.75 -9.13 -9.89
CA SER A 127 -1.49 -9.77 -8.78
C SER A 127 -1.03 -9.24 -7.41
N ASP A 128 0.27 -9.08 -7.20
CA ASP A 128 0.85 -8.52 -5.97
C ASP A 128 0.41 -7.06 -5.78
N SER A 129 0.46 -6.26 -6.85
CA SER A 129 -0.01 -4.87 -6.84
C SER A 129 -1.50 -4.77 -6.52
N LEU A 130 -2.32 -5.64 -7.12
CA LEU A 130 -3.76 -5.67 -6.86
C LEU A 130 -4.05 -6.06 -5.40
N ARG A 131 -3.36 -7.09 -4.88
CA ARG A 131 -3.48 -7.52 -3.48
C ARG A 131 -3.15 -6.36 -2.54
N GLN A 132 -2.02 -5.69 -2.74
CA GLN A 132 -1.60 -4.57 -1.89
C GLN A 132 -2.62 -3.44 -1.91
N VAL A 133 -3.14 -3.08 -3.08
CA VAL A 133 -4.16 -2.02 -3.20
C VAL A 133 -5.50 -2.41 -2.57
N LEU A 134 -5.91 -3.67 -2.67
CA LEU A 134 -7.12 -4.15 -2.01
C LEU A 134 -6.96 -4.22 -0.48
N THR A 135 -5.78 -4.61 0.02
CA THR A 135 -5.48 -4.60 1.46
C THR A 135 -5.43 -3.19 2.03
N LEU A 136 -5.02 -2.18 1.24
CA LEU A 136 -5.07 -0.77 1.65
C LEU A 136 -6.49 -0.20 1.78
N GLY A 137 -7.47 -0.81 1.10
CA GLY A 137 -8.88 -0.41 1.14
C GLY A 137 -9.74 -1.27 2.06
N ALA A 138 -9.17 -2.29 2.70
CA ALA A 138 -9.87 -3.06 3.72
C ALA A 138 -9.96 -2.21 5.00
N ASP A 139 -11.16 -2.10 5.56
CA ASP A 139 -11.33 -1.54 6.90
C ASP A 139 -10.46 -2.37 7.88
N PRO A 140 -9.72 -1.77 8.82
CA PRO A 140 -9.05 -2.51 9.88
C PRO A 140 -10.04 -3.12 10.90
N GLU A 141 -11.31 -3.33 10.51
CA GLU A 141 -12.29 -4.05 11.31
C GLU A 141 -12.00 -5.54 11.21
N GLY A 142 -11.36 -6.07 12.26
CA GLY A 142 -11.03 -7.48 12.38
C GLY A 142 -9.55 -7.79 12.60
N LEU A 143 -8.76 -6.84 13.13
CA LEU A 143 -7.72 -7.28 14.06
C LEU A 143 -8.44 -7.80 15.30
N GLU A 144 -9.01 -9.01 15.22
CA GLU A 144 -9.17 -9.84 16.41
C GLU A 144 -7.82 -9.77 17.11
N GLU A 145 -7.81 -9.34 18.38
CA GLU A 145 -6.59 -9.36 19.18
C GLU A 145 -6.00 -10.76 19.03
N LEU A 146 -4.84 -10.85 18.37
CA LEU A 146 -4.12 -12.11 18.26
C LEU A 146 -4.00 -12.63 19.70
N PRO A 147 -4.42 -13.87 19.97
CA PRO A 147 -4.44 -14.37 21.34
C PRO A 147 -3.04 -14.20 21.94
N GLU A 148 -2.99 -13.63 23.16
CA GLU A 148 -1.71 -13.42 23.83
C GLU A 148 -1.01 -14.76 24.06
N LEU A 149 0.21 -14.91 23.54
CA LEU A 149 1.05 -16.06 23.82
C LEU A 149 1.61 -15.93 25.24
N ILE A 150 0.96 -16.59 26.21
CA ILE A 150 1.43 -16.64 27.59
C ILE A 150 2.42 -17.81 27.74
N VAL A 151 3.71 -17.50 27.74
CA VAL A 151 4.75 -18.47 28.10
C VAL A 151 4.94 -18.42 29.61
N ARG A 152 4.59 -19.51 30.30
CA ARG A 152 4.84 -19.69 31.73
C ARG A 152 5.48 -21.04 31.99
N ASP A 153 6.21 -21.12 33.10
CA ASP A 153 6.71 -22.40 33.58
C ASP A 153 5.52 -23.28 34.01
N LEU A 154 5.59 -24.57 33.66
CA LEU A 154 4.64 -25.57 34.14
C LEU A 154 4.89 -25.82 35.63
N THR A 155 3.81 -25.93 36.39
CA THR A 155 3.88 -26.38 37.79
C THR A 155 4.17 -27.88 37.86
N ALA A 156 4.67 -28.36 38.99
CA ALA A 156 4.97 -29.78 39.17
C ALA A 156 3.74 -30.68 39.00
N GLU A 157 2.56 -30.20 39.41
CA GLU A 157 1.28 -30.91 39.26
C GLU A 157 0.87 -31.02 37.78
N GLU A 158 1.06 -29.94 37.00
CA GLU A 158 0.78 -29.94 35.55
C GLU A 158 1.77 -30.84 34.78
N VAL A 159 3.03 -30.89 35.22
CA VAL A 159 4.02 -31.81 34.63
C VAL A 159 3.65 -33.26 34.89
N GLU A 160 3.16 -33.61 36.09
CA GLU A 160 2.70 -34.97 36.38
C GLU A 160 1.43 -35.33 35.62
N ALA A 161 0.46 -34.42 35.51
CA ALA A 161 -0.73 -34.65 34.69
C ALA A 161 -0.38 -34.94 33.21
N ILE A 162 0.55 -34.17 32.63
CA ILE A 162 1.04 -34.41 31.26
C ILE A 162 1.74 -35.77 31.15
N ARG A 163 2.48 -36.20 32.18
CA ARG A 163 3.13 -37.53 32.19
C ARG A 163 2.10 -38.65 32.27
N GLU A 164 1.08 -38.51 33.10
CA GLU A 164 -0.02 -39.47 33.22
C GLU A 164 -0.80 -39.59 31.90
N ASP A 165 -1.09 -38.47 31.23
CA ASP A 165 -1.77 -38.44 29.93
C ASP A 165 -0.90 -39.08 28.84
N VAL A 166 0.41 -38.81 28.83
CA VAL A 166 1.36 -39.42 27.90
C VAL A 166 1.44 -40.93 28.15
N ASP A 167 1.58 -41.38 29.39
CA ASP A 167 1.66 -42.80 29.73
C ASP A 167 0.36 -43.54 29.40
N ALA A 168 -0.81 -42.93 29.65
CA ALA A 168 -2.10 -43.46 29.25
C ALA A 168 -2.26 -43.56 27.73
N ALA A 169 -1.80 -42.55 26.98
CA ALA A 169 -1.80 -42.57 25.52
C ALA A 169 -0.85 -43.64 24.95
N TRP A 170 0.34 -43.80 25.54
CA TRP A 170 1.29 -44.86 25.17
C TRP A 170 0.74 -46.26 25.46
N LEU A 171 0.05 -46.44 26.59
CA LEU A 171 -0.63 -47.69 26.93
C LEU A 171 -1.76 -48.00 25.95
N ALA A 172 -2.61 -47.02 25.60
CA ALA A 172 -3.67 -47.18 24.61
C ALA A 172 -3.13 -47.60 23.22
N VAL A 173 -2.04 -46.96 22.78
CA VAL A 173 -1.34 -47.32 21.53
C VAL A 173 -0.74 -48.73 21.59
N SER A 174 -0.18 -49.14 22.74
CA SER A 174 0.39 -50.48 22.94
C SER A 174 -0.67 -51.59 22.96
N GLU A 175 -1.90 -51.27 23.38
CA GLU A 175 -3.07 -52.16 23.35
C GLU A 175 -3.83 -52.14 22.01
N GLY A 176 -3.37 -51.35 21.03
CA GLY A 176 -4.01 -51.24 19.72
C GLY A 176 -5.33 -50.46 19.72
N LYS A 177 -5.59 -49.64 20.73
CA LYS A 177 -6.73 -48.71 20.78
C LYS A 177 -6.30 -47.34 20.24
N GLU A 178 -7.19 -46.67 19.52
CA GLU A 178 -6.96 -45.27 19.14
C GLU A 178 -6.85 -44.41 20.40
N PRO A 179 -5.83 -43.53 20.51
CA PRO A 179 -5.69 -42.65 21.65
C PRO A 179 -6.86 -41.66 21.67
N PRO A 180 -7.38 -41.31 22.86
CA PRO A 180 -8.42 -40.29 22.96
C PRO A 180 -7.81 -38.94 22.62
N ILE A 181 -8.06 -38.46 21.40
CA ILE A 181 -7.69 -37.10 20.99
C ILE A 181 -8.88 -36.20 21.31
N ASP A 182 -9.02 -35.83 22.58
CA ASP A 182 -9.89 -34.71 22.93
C ASP A 182 -9.07 -33.42 22.92
N GLY A 183 -9.40 -32.53 21.97
CA GLY A 183 -9.16 -31.09 22.06
C GLY A 183 -7.83 -30.57 21.52
N LEU A 184 -7.81 -30.21 20.24
CA LEU A 184 -7.07 -29.04 19.74
C LEU A 184 -8.08 -27.96 19.34
#